data_AF-A0A7C2TJS0-F1
#
_entry.id   AF-A0A7C2TJS0-F1
#
_cell.length_a   1.000
_cell.length_b   1.000
_cell.length_c   1.000
_cell.angle_alpha   90.00
_cell.angle_beta   90.00
_cell.angle_gamma   90.00
#
_symmetry.space_group_name_H-M   'P 1'
#
loop_
_entity.id
_entity.type
_entity.pdbx_description
1 polymer ?
#
loop_
_entity_poly.entity_id
_entity_poly.type
_entity_poly.pdbx_seq_one_letter_code
_entity_poly.pdbx_strand_id
1 'polypeptide(L)'
;MLRLSCLLYFVLTGLSGYLYGLWPHLAPGVSAHGLIGVLGFGYTAFLHFLVTPQRYGPKASRLRNLLAVLSLLLVAGALAGSSTLLNGAALGYLLSTIFLGFGAGATANRREDRFLQTAALISILSWLYFLYSWNFSSVWQLEIRFSHILLALSFPLSLLLFSRYLDLLRVSTREAGLTLVVLVSGVLAMFTGMLLEWPRLETASAGVLLLLIVAYLLKAAVQRDILLVIAFGGLLLTGASGIWYVAVYGQDYSRTLLSAHAHLAHFAWAAYGIYHLLMNRAGYGAGRQAIFFTPLLLALAGLITWMLQPVDWLLTVSLLLFLTSGLCLPLTLLTKTSRQN
;
A
#
# COMPACT_ATOMS: atom_id res chain seq x y z
N MET A 1 -13.50 -15.65 -5.86
CA MET A 1 -12.83 -15.13 -4.65
C MET A 1 -11.91 -13.96 -4.92
N LEU A 2 -10.88 -14.10 -5.75
CA LEU A 2 -9.87 -13.04 -6.01
C LEU A 2 -10.41 -11.62 -6.22
N ARG A 3 -11.24 -11.49 -7.24
CA ARG A 3 -11.79 -10.21 -7.67
C ARG A 3 -12.80 -9.69 -6.67
N LEU A 4 -13.47 -10.59 -5.94
CA LEU A 4 -14.39 -10.25 -4.87
C LEU A 4 -13.63 -9.68 -3.68
N SER A 5 -12.50 -10.28 -3.27
CA SER A 5 -11.66 -9.74 -2.18
C SER A 5 -11.06 -8.38 -2.53
N CYS A 6 -10.71 -8.16 -3.80
CA CYS A 6 -10.20 -6.86 -4.25
C CYS A 6 -11.31 -5.82 -4.38
N LEU A 7 -12.49 -6.20 -4.87
CA LEU A 7 -13.68 -5.36 -4.82
C LEU A 7 -14.01 -4.98 -3.36
N LEU A 8 -13.96 -5.95 -2.45
CA LEU A 8 -14.17 -5.74 -1.02
C LEU A 8 -13.13 -4.79 -0.43
N TYR A 9 -11.86 -4.92 -0.83
CA TYR A 9 -10.80 -3.98 -0.44
C TYR A 9 -11.13 -2.54 -0.84
N PHE A 10 -11.50 -2.31 -2.10
CA PHE A 10 -11.81 -0.97 -2.60
C PHE A 10 -13.06 -0.38 -1.95
N VAL A 11 -14.12 -1.19 -1.85
CA VAL A 11 -15.37 -0.79 -1.20
C VAL A 11 -15.13 -0.48 0.26
N LEU A 12 -14.44 -1.36 1.00
CA LEU A 12 -14.20 -1.15 2.42
C LEU A 12 -13.24 0.01 2.67
N THR A 13 -12.15 0.15 1.91
CA THR A 13 -11.21 1.29 2.03
C THR A 13 -11.90 2.62 1.71
N GLY A 14 -12.77 2.65 0.70
CA GLY A 14 -13.50 3.86 0.33
C GLY A 14 -14.63 4.19 1.31
N LEU A 15 -15.38 3.19 1.78
CA LEU A 15 -16.41 3.36 2.83
C LEU A 15 -15.79 3.79 4.15
N SER A 16 -14.62 3.24 4.48
CA SER A 16 -13.93 3.57 5.71
C SER A 16 -13.32 4.98 5.67
N GLY A 17 -12.93 5.46 4.48
CA GLY A 17 -12.59 6.86 4.23
C GLY A 17 -13.78 7.81 4.34
N TYR A 18 -14.95 7.43 3.79
CA TYR A 18 -16.17 8.23 3.84
C TYR A 18 -16.72 8.38 5.27
N LEU A 19 -16.64 7.32 6.07
CA LEU A 19 -17.17 7.27 7.43
C LEU A 19 -16.08 7.55 8.49
N TYR A 20 -14.89 8.08 8.13
CA TYR A 20 -13.71 8.15 9.00
C TYR A 20 -14.00 8.70 10.42
N GLY A 21 -14.84 9.73 10.54
CA GLY A 21 -15.22 10.34 11.82
C GLY A 21 -16.19 9.50 12.68
N LEU A 22 -16.75 8.42 12.13
CA LEU A 22 -17.72 7.53 12.77
C LEU A 22 -17.10 6.18 13.17
N TRP A 23 -15.86 5.89 12.76
CA TRP A 23 -15.21 4.63 13.11
C TRP A 23 -14.66 4.64 14.54
N PRO A 24 -14.82 3.53 15.28
CA PRO A 24 -14.29 3.43 16.62
C PRO A 24 -12.77 3.52 16.61
N HIS A 25 -12.25 4.21 17.62
CA HIS A 25 -10.85 4.13 17.97
C HIS A 25 -10.59 2.83 18.72
N LEU A 26 -9.68 2.04 18.18
CA LEU A 26 -9.31 0.74 18.75
C LEU A 26 -8.23 0.90 19.83
N ALA A 27 -7.39 1.92 19.69
CA ALA A 27 -6.35 2.35 20.62
C ALA A 27 -5.97 3.82 20.31
N PRO A 28 -5.20 4.51 21.16
CA PRO A 28 -4.71 5.86 20.88
C PRO A 28 -3.98 5.93 19.52
N GLY A 29 -4.46 6.78 18.61
CA GLY A 29 -3.90 6.91 17.25
C GLY A 29 -4.29 5.78 16.29
N VAL A 30 -5.17 4.86 16.70
CA VAL A 30 -5.64 3.72 15.88
C VAL A 30 -7.10 3.86 15.58
N SER A 31 -7.42 4.12 14.32
CA SER A 31 -8.78 3.98 13.81
C SER A 31 -8.97 2.58 13.22
N ALA A 32 -10.15 1.99 13.41
CA ALA A 32 -10.53 0.77 12.72
C ALA A 32 -10.42 0.91 11.18
N HIS A 33 -10.62 2.12 10.65
CA HIS A 33 -10.36 2.48 9.24
C HIS A 33 -8.95 2.15 8.78
N GLY A 34 -7.93 2.72 9.44
CA GLY A 34 -6.53 2.53 9.06
C GLY A 34 -6.13 1.06 9.13
N LEU A 35 -6.66 0.35 10.14
CA LEU A 35 -6.45 -1.09 10.33
C LEU A 35 -7.00 -1.92 9.17
N ILE A 36 -8.26 -1.67 8.78
CA ILE A 36 -8.97 -2.41 7.74
C ILE A 36 -8.33 -2.18 6.37
N GLY A 37 -8.04 -0.93 6.04
CA GLY A 37 -7.44 -0.57 4.75
C GLY A 37 -6.03 -1.12 4.59
N VAL A 38 -5.12 -0.74 5.48
CA VAL A 38 -3.68 -1.00 5.33
C VAL A 38 -3.33 -2.46 5.65
N LEU A 39 -3.85 -3.00 6.77
CA LEU A 39 -3.39 -4.29 7.32
C LEU A 39 -4.24 -5.46 6.84
N GLY A 40 -5.55 -5.27 6.75
CA GLY A 40 -6.48 -6.32 6.36
C GLY A 40 -6.39 -6.63 4.88
N PHE A 41 -6.63 -5.63 4.05
CA PHE A 41 -6.92 -5.89 2.64
C PHE A 41 -5.82 -5.45 1.67
N GLY A 42 -5.08 -4.38 1.95
CA GLY A 42 -3.95 -3.95 1.13
C GLY A 42 -2.86 -5.03 1.07
N TYR A 43 -2.53 -5.60 2.24
CA TYR A 43 -1.56 -6.68 2.38
C TYR A 43 -1.99 -8.00 1.72
N THR A 44 -3.29 -8.30 1.77
CA THR A 44 -3.81 -9.48 1.08
C THR A 44 -3.90 -9.28 -0.41
N ALA A 45 -4.38 -8.14 -0.90
CA ALA A 45 -4.38 -7.83 -2.33
C ALA A 45 -2.96 -7.89 -2.92
N PHE A 46 -1.98 -7.38 -2.17
CA PHE A 46 -0.54 -7.49 -2.45
C PHE A 46 -0.08 -8.94 -2.67
N LEU A 47 -0.21 -9.79 -1.64
CA LEU A 47 0.22 -11.20 -1.72
C LEU A 47 -0.57 -11.95 -2.79
N HIS A 48 -1.82 -11.55 -3.00
CA HIS A 48 -2.72 -12.26 -3.88
C HIS A 48 -2.49 -11.99 -5.36
N PHE A 49 -2.09 -10.78 -5.73
CA PHE A 49 -1.83 -10.42 -7.13
C PHE A 49 -0.40 -10.63 -7.57
N LEU A 50 0.57 -10.44 -6.67
CA LEU A 50 1.98 -10.49 -7.01
C LEU A 50 2.57 -11.88 -6.77
N VAL A 51 2.06 -12.63 -5.78
CA VAL A 51 2.43 -14.04 -5.52
C VAL A 51 1.39 -14.96 -6.16
N THR A 52 1.41 -15.07 -7.50
CA THR A 52 0.44 -15.89 -8.22
C THR A 52 0.86 -17.37 -8.30
N PRO A 53 -0.10 -18.30 -8.40
CA PRO A 53 0.20 -19.72 -8.63
C PRO A 53 0.97 -19.97 -9.93
N GLN A 54 0.80 -19.10 -10.93
CA GLN A 54 1.55 -19.16 -12.18
C GLN A 54 3.05 -18.89 -11.99
N ARG A 55 3.42 -18.11 -10.97
CA ARG A 55 4.81 -17.72 -10.72
C ARG A 55 5.47 -18.58 -9.65
N TYR A 56 4.77 -18.85 -8.55
CA TYR A 56 5.32 -19.52 -7.36
C TYR A 56 4.71 -20.91 -7.11
N GLY A 57 4.01 -21.45 -8.11
CA GLY A 57 3.45 -22.79 -8.07
C GLY A 57 2.14 -22.93 -7.25
N PRO A 58 1.57 -24.14 -7.19
CA PRO A 58 0.25 -24.39 -6.62
C PRO A 58 0.14 -24.09 -5.11
N LYS A 59 1.25 -24.15 -4.37
CA LYS A 59 1.29 -23.81 -2.93
C LYS A 59 0.86 -22.37 -2.66
N ALA A 60 1.16 -21.44 -3.57
CA ALA A 60 0.71 -20.05 -3.49
C ALA A 60 -0.82 -19.92 -3.55
N SER A 61 -1.53 -20.87 -4.19
CA SER A 61 -3.01 -20.85 -4.26
C SER A 61 -3.66 -21.03 -2.88
N ARG A 62 -3.12 -21.95 -2.06
CA ARG A 62 -3.63 -22.20 -0.70
C ARG A 62 -3.34 -21.01 0.21
N LEU A 63 -2.11 -20.49 0.14
CA LEU A 63 -1.70 -19.30 0.89
C LEU A 63 -2.60 -18.10 0.61
N ARG A 64 -2.97 -17.90 -0.66
CA ARG A 64 -3.89 -16.85 -1.11
C ARG A 64 -5.27 -16.93 -0.47
N ASN A 65 -5.83 -18.12 -0.35
CA ASN A 65 -7.13 -18.31 0.29
C ASN A 65 -7.04 -18.07 1.80
N LEU A 66 -5.97 -18.56 2.44
CA LEU A 66 -5.73 -18.34 3.87
C LEU A 66 -5.64 -16.83 4.18
N LEU A 67 -4.85 -16.08 3.42
CA LEU A 67 -4.70 -14.63 3.59
C LEU A 67 -6.02 -13.88 3.41
N ALA A 68 -6.87 -14.31 2.45
CA ALA A 68 -8.20 -13.74 2.29
C ALA A 68 -9.08 -13.96 3.53
N VAL A 69 -9.03 -15.15 4.15
CA VAL A 69 -9.74 -15.42 5.40
C VAL A 69 -9.17 -14.56 6.54
N LEU A 70 -7.85 -14.49 6.68
CA LEU A 70 -7.19 -13.66 7.69
C LEU A 70 -7.55 -12.17 7.54
N SER A 71 -7.74 -11.69 6.32
CA SER A 71 -8.23 -10.33 6.04
C SER A 71 -9.61 -10.12 6.63
N LEU A 72 -10.54 -11.04 6.34
CA LEU A 72 -11.91 -10.96 6.83
C LEU A 72 -11.96 -11.03 8.36
N LEU A 73 -11.11 -11.85 8.97
CA LEU A 73 -10.98 -11.94 10.43
C LEU A 73 -10.42 -10.65 11.04
N LEU A 74 -9.40 -10.05 10.42
CA LEU A 74 -8.84 -8.78 10.87
C LEU A 74 -9.89 -7.65 10.79
N VAL A 75 -10.71 -7.67 9.74
CA VAL A 75 -11.77 -6.68 9.51
C VAL A 75 -12.94 -6.87 10.47
N ALA A 76 -13.37 -8.12 10.66
CA ALA A 76 -14.36 -8.46 11.67
C ALA A 76 -13.87 -8.08 13.08
N GLY A 77 -12.59 -8.35 13.38
CA GLY A 77 -11.95 -7.94 14.63
C GLY A 77 -11.92 -6.42 14.82
N ALA A 78 -11.60 -5.67 13.77
CA ALA A 78 -11.59 -4.21 13.79
C ALA A 78 -12.99 -3.63 14.00
N LEU A 79 -13.99 -4.17 13.30
CA LEU A 79 -15.39 -3.74 13.42
C LEU A 79 -15.98 -4.07 14.79
N ALA A 80 -15.65 -5.25 15.33
CA ALA A 80 -16.16 -5.72 16.61
C ALA A 80 -15.35 -5.19 17.81
N GLY A 81 -14.24 -4.47 17.59
CA GLY A 81 -13.30 -4.10 18.65
C GLY A 81 -12.69 -5.30 19.39
N SER A 82 -12.60 -6.47 18.74
CA SER A 82 -12.19 -7.71 19.38
C SER A 82 -10.68 -7.90 19.31
N SER A 83 -10.00 -7.70 20.44
CA SER A 83 -8.55 -7.91 20.57
C SER A 83 -8.14 -9.35 20.23
N THR A 84 -8.95 -10.35 20.59
CA THR A 84 -8.70 -11.77 20.29
C THR A 84 -8.69 -12.04 18.78
N LEU A 85 -9.69 -11.52 18.04
CA LEU A 85 -9.74 -11.69 16.59
C LEU A 85 -8.57 -10.98 15.90
N LEU A 86 -8.21 -9.79 16.38
CA LEU A 86 -7.09 -9.02 15.84
C LEU A 86 -5.74 -9.71 16.07
N ASN A 87 -5.48 -10.19 17.29
CA ASN A 87 -4.27 -10.94 17.62
C ASN A 87 -4.20 -12.26 16.84
N GLY A 88 -5.31 -13.00 16.76
CA GLY A 88 -5.38 -14.26 16.02
C GLY A 88 -5.13 -14.07 14.52
N ALA A 89 -5.74 -13.05 13.90
CA ALA A 89 -5.52 -12.71 12.50
C ALA A 89 -4.08 -12.28 12.24
N ALA A 90 -3.51 -11.41 13.09
CA ALA A 90 -2.13 -10.94 12.97
C ALA A 90 -1.11 -12.07 13.14
N LEU A 91 -1.32 -12.99 14.07
CA LEU A 91 -0.49 -14.19 14.21
C LEU A 91 -0.58 -15.08 12.97
N GLY A 92 -1.79 -15.27 12.42
CA GLY A 92 -1.97 -15.99 11.17
C GLY A 92 -1.24 -15.34 9.99
N TYR A 93 -1.24 -14.00 9.91
CA TYR A 93 -0.47 -13.26 8.91
C TYR A 93 1.03 -13.43 9.11
N LEU A 94 1.53 -13.29 10.34
CA LEU A 94 2.94 -13.50 10.67
C LEU A 94 3.42 -14.88 10.18
N LEU A 95 2.70 -15.96 10.54
CA LEU A 95 3.05 -17.32 10.12
C LEU A 95 2.98 -17.50 8.59
N SER A 96 1.95 -16.92 7.96
CA SER A 96 1.79 -16.97 6.50
C SER A 96 2.91 -16.23 5.77
N THR A 97 3.36 -15.10 6.30
CA THR A 97 4.46 -14.31 5.76
C THR A 97 5.82 -14.97 6.00
N ILE A 98 6.06 -15.61 7.15
CA ILE A 98 7.25 -16.45 7.37
C ILE A 98 7.30 -17.56 6.32
N PHE A 99 6.18 -18.26 6.12
CA PHE A 99 6.11 -19.29 5.09
C PHE A 99 6.37 -18.72 3.69
N LEU A 100 5.91 -17.50 3.39
CA LEU A 100 6.20 -16.85 2.12
C LEU A 100 7.70 -16.52 1.97
N GLY A 101 8.31 -15.92 2.98
CA GLY A 101 9.72 -15.50 2.94
C GLY A 101 10.70 -16.66 2.81
N PHE A 102 10.41 -17.80 3.44
CA PHE A 102 11.30 -18.96 3.49
C PHE A 102 10.83 -20.16 2.65
N GLY A 103 9.54 -20.24 2.34
CA GLY A 103 8.91 -21.39 1.66
C GLY A 103 8.53 -21.14 0.20
N ALA A 104 8.54 -19.89 -0.28
CA ALA A 104 8.45 -19.61 -1.71
C ALA A 104 9.81 -19.92 -2.36
N GLY A 105 9.90 -21.05 -3.07
CA GLY A 105 11.13 -21.46 -3.75
C GLY A 105 11.59 -20.45 -4.81
N ALA A 106 12.90 -20.45 -5.10
CA ALA A 106 13.47 -19.61 -6.15
C ALA A 106 12.84 -19.92 -7.51
N THR A 107 12.40 -18.89 -8.22
CA THR A 107 11.82 -18.98 -9.55
C THR A 107 12.86 -18.64 -10.62
N ALA A 108 12.46 -18.68 -11.90
CA ALA A 108 13.30 -18.19 -12.99
C ALA A 108 13.56 -16.68 -12.89
N ASN A 109 12.69 -15.91 -12.21
CA ASN A 109 12.84 -14.47 -12.05
C ASN A 109 13.52 -14.12 -10.71
N ARG A 110 14.82 -14.40 -10.61
CA ARG A 110 15.63 -14.13 -9.40
C ARG A 110 15.56 -12.69 -8.88
N ARG A 111 15.29 -11.72 -9.76
CA ARG A 111 15.17 -10.31 -9.38
C ARG A 111 13.92 -10.07 -8.55
N GLU A 112 12.79 -10.54 -9.03
CA GLU A 112 11.51 -10.43 -8.35
C GLU A 112 11.50 -11.24 -7.04
N ASP A 113 12.13 -12.41 -7.04
CA ASP A 113 12.28 -13.23 -5.83
C ASP A 113 12.98 -12.46 -4.70
N ARG A 114 14.02 -11.67 -5.02
CA ARG A 114 14.71 -10.83 -4.02
C ARG A 114 13.79 -9.75 -3.46
N PHE A 115 13.03 -9.08 -4.32
CA PHE A 115 12.03 -8.09 -3.85
C PHE A 115 10.98 -8.76 -2.98
N LEU A 116 10.51 -9.97 -3.32
CA LEU A 116 9.56 -10.73 -2.51
C LEU A 116 10.12 -11.12 -1.15
N GLN A 117 11.34 -11.67 -1.12
CA GLN A 117 12.00 -12.04 0.13
C GLN A 117 12.18 -10.83 1.05
N THR A 118 12.66 -9.71 0.50
CA THR A 118 12.82 -8.48 1.27
C THR A 118 11.47 -7.94 1.77
N ALA A 119 10.45 -7.93 0.92
CA ALA A 119 9.11 -7.50 1.34
C ALA A 119 8.53 -8.41 2.43
N ALA A 120 8.75 -9.73 2.34
CA ALA A 120 8.32 -10.69 3.35
C ALA A 120 9.07 -10.47 4.67
N LEU A 121 10.39 -10.27 4.66
CA LEU A 121 11.18 -9.99 5.86
C LEU A 121 10.72 -8.72 6.57
N ILE A 122 10.54 -7.62 5.83
CA ILE A 122 10.01 -6.37 6.38
C ILE A 122 8.62 -6.61 6.97
N SER A 123 7.76 -7.33 6.26
CA SER A 123 6.41 -7.63 6.75
C SER A 123 6.42 -8.44 8.04
N ILE A 124 7.34 -9.40 8.20
CA ILE A 124 7.51 -10.18 9.44
C ILE A 124 7.81 -9.23 10.60
N LEU A 125 8.79 -8.33 10.40
CA LEU A 125 9.14 -7.33 11.41
C LEU A 125 7.94 -6.44 11.75
N SER A 126 7.18 -6.01 10.75
CA SER A 126 6.00 -5.19 10.96
C SER A 126 4.87 -5.93 11.70
N TRP A 127 4.66 -7.23 11.44
CA TRP A 127 3.67 -8.04 12.16
C TRP A 127 4.10 -8.34 13.61
N LEU A 128 5.39 -8.57 13.84
CA LEU A 128 5.93 -8.67 15.20
C LEU A 128 5.72 -7.36 15.97
N TYR A 129 6.04 -6.22 15.34
CA TYR A 129 5.81 -4.92 15.93
C TYR A 129 4.32 -4.64 16.13
N PHE A 130 3.43 -5.04 15.21
CA PHE A 130 1.99 -4.98 15.37
C PHE A 130 1.54 -5.73 16.63
N LEU A 131 1.85 -7.03 16.71
CA LEU A 131 1.46 -7.87 17.84
C LEU A 131 1.99 -7.30 19.15
N TYR A 132 3.21 -6.78 19.16
CA TYR A 132 3.76 -6.15 20.35
C TYR A 132 3.00 -4.86 20.70
N SER A 133 2.93 -3.89 19.78
CA SER A 133 2.28 -2.59 19.99
C SER A 133 0.82 -2.65 20.42
N TRP A 134 0.13 -3.72 19.98
CA TRP A 134 -1.28 -3.90 20.25
C TRP A 134 -1.51 -4.34 21.70
N ASN A 135 -0.53 -4.99 22.30
CA ASN A 135 -0.60 -5.54 23.65
C ASN A 135 0.28 -4.75 24.65
N PHE A 136 1.16 -3.87 24.19
CA PHE A 136 2.12 -3.13 25.01
C PHE A 136 2.32 -1.69 24.50
N SER A 137 2.50 -0.73 25.42
CA SER A 137 2.68 0.70 25.10
C SER A 137 4.14 1.13 24.88
N SER A 138 5.11 0.33 25.32
CA SER A 138 6.55 0.64 25.18
C SER A 138 7.42 -0.62 25.05
N VAL A 139 8.53 -0.49 24.32
CA VAL A 139 9.67 -1.44 24.36
C VAL A 139 10.81 -0.70 25.05
N TRP A 140 11.17 -1.13 26.26
CA TRP A 140 12.19 -0.46 27.07
C TRP A 140 11.84 1.02 27.33
N GLN A 141 12.53 1.96 26.65
CA GLN A 141 12.31 3.40 26.75
C GLN A 141 11.66 4.00 25.48
N LEU A 142 11.43 3.18 24.45
CA LEU A 142 10.85 3.63 23.19
C LEU A 142 9.33 3.55 23.28
N GLU A 143 8.68 4.71 23.12
CA GLU A 143 7.23 4.79 23.00
C GLU A 143 6.80 4.12 21.69
N ILE A 144 5.86 3.19 21.78
CA ILE A 144 5.35 2.49 20.62
C ILE A 144 4.13 3.23 20.09
N ARG A 145 4.20 3.60 18.81
CA ARG A 145 3.08 4.25 18.14
C ARG A 145 2.58 3.38 17.01
N PHE A 146 1.29 3.08 17.07
CA PHE A 146 0.63 2.25 16.10
C PHE A 146 0.56 2.87 14.69
N SER A 147 0.62 4.19 14.60
CA SER A 147 0.77 4.92 13.33
C SER A 147 2.02 4.49 12.55
N HIS A 148 3.11 4.14 13.24
CA HIS A 148 4.33 3.62 12.61
C HIS A 148 4.09 2.26 11.94
N ILE A 149 3.15 1.45 12.46
CA ILE A 149 2.84 0.13 11.91
C ILE A 149 2.09 0.21 10.59
N LEU A 150 1.12 1.14 10.50
CA LEU A 150 0.40 1.38 9.26
C LEU A 150 1.37 1.80 8.15
N LEU A 151 2.31 2.69 8.47
CA LEU A 151 3.37 3.07 7.53
C LEU A 151 4.24 1.85 7.16
N ALA A 152 4.65 1.05 8.15
CA ALA A 152 5.55 -0.08 7.96
C ALA A 152 4.92 -1.22 7.15
N LEU A 153 3.61 -1.44 7.23
CA LEU A 153 2.90 -2.47 6.47
C LEU A 153 2.49 -2.03 5.07
N SER A 154 2.48 -0.72 4.80
CA SER A 154 2.36 -0.20 3.44
C SER A 154 3.63 -0.42 2.60
N PHE A 155 4.81 -0.42 3.24
CA PHE A 155 6.09 -0.48 2.53
C PHE A 155 6.36 -1.79 1.76
N PRO A 156 6.06 -2.99 2.29
CA PRO A 156 6.13 -4.23 1.52
C PRO A 156 5.37 -4.17 0.19
N LEU A 157 4.17 -3.58 0.22
CA LEU A 157 3.34 -3.34 -0.97
C LEU A 157 4.06 -2.42 -1.97
N SER A 158 4.63 -1.32 -1.48
CA SER A 158 5.46 -0.41 -2.28
C SER A 158 6.61 -1.11 -2.95
N LEU A 159 7.33 -1.94 -2.20
CA LEU A 159 8.52 -2.61 -2.70
C LEU A 159 8.22 -3.52 -3.91
N LEU A 160 7.18 -4.36 -3.86
CA LEU A 160 6.88 -5.24 -4.99
C LEU A 160 6.28 -4.52 -6.19
N LEU A 161 5.43 -3.51 -5.96
CA LEU A 161 4.91 -2.69 -7.06
C LEU A 161 6.06 -1.91 -7.72
N PHE A 162 7.02 -1.41 -6.93
CA PHE A 162 8.23 -0.80 -7.46
C PHE A 162 9.04 -1.79 -8.31
N SER A 163 9.18 -3.05 -7.86
CA SER A 163 9.80 -4.11 -8.65
C SER A 163 9.17 -4.26 -10.04
N ARG A 164 7.84 -4.15 -10.14
CA ARG A 164 7.12 -4.16 -11.43
C ARG A 164 7.42 -2.94 -12.28
N TYR A 165 7.50 -1.77 -11.68
CA TYR A 165 7.84 -0.55 -12.42
C TYR A 165 9.27 -0.63 -12.96
N LEU A 166 10.20 -1.22 -12.20
CA LEU A 166 11.56 -1.50 -12.70
C LEU A 166 11.59 -2.52 -13.84
N ASP A 167 10.65 -3.48 -13.89
CA ASP A 167 10.51 -4.41 -15.03
C ASP A 167 10.05 -3.62 -16.27
N LEU A 168 9.01 -2.79 -16.10
CA LEU A 168 8.43 -2.00 -17.19
C LEU A 168 9.40 -0.96 -17.75
N LEU A 169 10.19 -0.31 -16.89
CA LEU A 169 11.27 0.60 -17.27
C LEU A 169 12.50 -0.12 -17.85
N ARG A 170 12.50 -1.46 -17.89
CA ARG A 170 13.62 -2.29 -18.37
C ARG A 170 14.94 -2.00 -17.65
N VAL A 171 14.86 -1.77 -16.35
CA VAL A 171 16.02 -1.46 -15.52
C VAL A 171 16.91 -2.68 -15.36
N SER A 172 18.22 -2.51 -15.51
CA SER A 172 19.21 -3.59 -15.39
C SER A 172 19.18 -4.22 -13.99
N THR A 173 19.51 -5.52 -13.89
CA THR A 173 19.52 -6.24 -12.61
C THR A 173 20.45 -5.60 -11.58
N ARG A 174 21.59 -5.06 -12.01
CA ARG A 174 22.55 -4.38 -11.12
C ARG A 174 21.94 -3.11 -10.55
N GLU A 175 21.33 -2.28 -11.39
CA GLU A 175 20.67 -1.05 -10.96
C GLU A 175 19.46 -1.36 -10.06
N ALA A 176 18.63 -2.35 -10.43
CA ALA A 176 17.51 -2.78 -9.61
C ALA A 176 17.94 -3.26 -8.21
N GLY A 177 19.10 -3.92 -8.11
CA GLY A 177 19.69 -4.30 -6.83
C GLY A 177 20.10 -3.11 -5.97
N LEU A 178 20.75 -2.10 -6.56
CA LEU A 178 21.10 -0.86 -5.87
C LEU A 178 19.84 -0.13 -5.39
N THR A 179 18.82 -0.05 -6.24
CA THR A 179 17.53 0.56 -5.93
C THR A 179 16.83 -0.13 -4.78
N LEU A 180 16.85 -1.47 -4.73
CA LEU A 180 16.34 -2.22 -3.60
C LEU A 180 17.07 -1.84 -2.30
N VAL A 181 18.40 -1.78 -2.32
CA VAL A 181 19.21 -1.40 -1.15
C VAL A 181 18.89 0.02 -0.69
N VAL A 182 18.81 0.99 -1.62
CA VAL A 182 18.48 2.39 -1.29
C VAL A 182 17.07 2.50 -0.71
N LEU A 183 16.07 1.84 -1.30
CA LEU A 183 14.69 1.86 -0.80
C LEU A 183 14.61 1.29 0.62
N VAL A 184 15.18 0.10 0.83
CA VAL A 184 15.10 -0.59 2.12
C VAL A 184 15.87 0.18 3.19
N SER A 185 17.10 0.60 2.89
CA SER A 185 17.93 1.32 3.85
C SER A 185 17.34 2.69 4.16
N GLY A 186 16.84 3.42 3.16
CA GLY A 186 16.20 4.71 3.34
C GLY A 186 14.95 4.60 4.22
N VAL A 187 14.09 3.62 4.00
CA VAL A 187 12.90 3.44 4.83
C VAL A 187 13.25 2.99 6.25
N LEU A 188 14.18 2.05 6.43
CA LEU A 188 14.62 1.63 7.75
C LEU A 188 15.30 2.78 8.52
N ALA A 189 16.12 3.59 7.86
CA ALA A 189 16.73 4.77 8.45
C ALA A 189 15.68 5.83 8.82
N MET A 190 14.67 6.03 7.98
CA MET A 190 13.55 6.92 8.29
C MET A 190 12.78 6.43 9.53
N PHE A 191 12.41 5.15 9.62
CA PHE A 191 11.76 4.58 10.80
C PHE A 191 12.63 4.67 12.05
N THR A 192 13.94 4.44 11.91
CA THR A 192 14.89 4.58 13.01
C THR A 192 14.93 6.04 13.50
N GLY A 193 14.94 7.00 12.57
CA GLY A 193 14.81 8.42 12.88
C GLY A 193 13.53 8.76 13.64
N MET A 194 12.39 8.22 13.20
CA MET A 194 11.10 8.40 13.89
C MET A 194 11.10 7.81 15.30
N LEU A 195 11.63 6.60 15.48
CA LEU A 195 11.68 5.92 16.78
C LEU A 195 12.62 6.63 17.76
N LEU A 196 13.72 7.20 17.27
CA LEU A 196 14.71 7.92 18.07
C LEU A 196 14.41 9.41 18.21
N GLU A 197 13.27 9.88 17.67
CA GLU A 197 12.94 11.31 17.59
C GLU A 197 14.08 12.16 17.00
N TRP A 198 14.72 11.66 15.94
CA TRP A 198 15.86 12.30 15.27
C TRP A 198 15.47 12.88 13.89
N PRO A 199 15.06 14.16 13.80
CA PRO A 199 14.44 14.70 12.58
C PRO A 199 15.41 14.80 11.40
N ARG A 200 16.72 14.96 11.67
CA ARG A 200 17.74 15.01 10.61
C ARG A 200 17.87 13.67 9.88
N LEU A 201 17.82 12.56 10.62
CA LEU A 201 17.89 11.23 10.02
C LEU A 201 16.62 10.94 9.20
N GLU A 202 15.46 11.30 9.73
CA GLU A 202 14.18 11.18 9.03
C GLU A 202 14.18 11.97 7.72
N THR A 203 14.48 13.28 7.78
CA THR A 203 14.46 14.18 6.61
C THR A 203 15.51 13.83 5.57
N ALA A 204 16.74 13.48 5.98
CA ALA A 204 17.78 13.04 5.05
C ALA A 204 17.38 11.74 4.33
N SER A 205 16.82 10.77 5.06
CA SER A 205 16.36 9.50 4.49
C SER A 205 15.19 9.71 3.52
N ALA A 206 14.21 10.54 3.89
CA ALA A 206 13.10 10.91 3.02
C ALA A 206 13.58 11.63 1.75
N GLY A 207 14.56 12.53 1.87
CA GLY A 207 15.18 13.22 0.74
C GLY A 207 15.85 12.26 -0.25
N VAL A 208 16.61 11.28 0.25
CA VAL A 208 17.22 10.23 -0.60
C VAL A 208 16.15 9.41 -1.34
N LEU A 209 15.06 9.05 -0.66
CA LEU A 209 13.95 8.32 -1.27
C LEU A 209 13.23 9.16 -2.34
N LEU A 210 13.02 10.46 -2.10
CA LEU A 210 12.44 11.36 -3.10
C LEU A 210 13.33 11.51 -4.33
N LEU A 211 14.64 11.67 -4.15
CA LEU A 211 15.58 11.74 -5.27
C LEU A 211 15.54 10.46 -6.12
N LEU A 212 15.41 9.29 -5.49
CA LEU A 212 15.25 8.03 -6.19
C LEU A 212 13.95 8.01 -7.01
N ILE A 213 12.83 8.49 -6.44
CA ILE A 213 11.55 8.59 -7.14
C ILE A 213 11.65 9.55 -8.33
N VAL A 214 12.29 10.71 -8.16
CA VAL A 214 12.52 11.69 -9.24
C VAL A 214 13.36 11.06 -10.36
N ALA A 215 14.43 10.33 -10.02
CA ALA A 215 15.26 9.66 -11.02
C ALA A 215 14.44 8.68 -11.88
N TYR A 216 13.54 7.91 -11.26
CA TYR A 216 12.67 6.99 -11.99
C TYR A 216 11.53 7.67 -12.75
N LEU A 217 10.98 8.78 -12.22
CA LEU A 217 10.03 9.62 -12.93
C LEU A 217 10.64 10.16 -14.23
N LEU A 218 11.88 10.67 -14.17
CA LEU A 218 12.61 11.16 -15.34
C LEU A 218 12.86 10.03 -16.35
N LYS A 219 13.25 8.84 -15.90
CA LYS A 219 13.39 7.67 -16.77
C LYS A 219 12.07 7.30 -17.46
N ALA A 220 10.96 7.30 -16.73
CA ALA A 220 9.63 7.06 -17.29
C ALA A 220 9.25 8.10 -18.34
N ALA A 221 9.53 9.38 -18.07
CA ALA A 221 9.26 10.48 -19.00
C ALA A 221 10.10 10.36 -20.28
N VAL A 222 11.39 10.02 -20.17
CA VAL A 222 12.27 9.78 -21.33
C VAL A 222 11.76 8.62 -22.19
N GLN A 223 11.26 7.55 -21.56
CA GLN A 223 10.65 6.41 -22.26
C GLN A 223 9.24 6.69 -22.79
N ARG A 224 8.68 7.87 -22.50
CA ARG A 224 7.30 8.28 -22.85
C ARG A 224 6.24 7.30 -22.33
N ASP A 225 6.51 6.62 -21.22
CA ASP A 225 5.53 5.74 -20.58
C ASP A 225 4.65 6.57 -19.63
N ILE A 226 3.53 7.05 -20.19
CA ILE A 226 2.57 7.91 -19.48
C ILE A 226 2.07 7.25 -18.17
N LEU A 227 1.93 5.92 -18.17
CA LEU A 227 1.41 5.20 -17.01
C LEU A 227 2.43 5.21 -15.88
N LEU A 228 3.70 4.98 -16.19
CA LEU A 228 4.78 5.06 -15.21
C LEU A 228 5.03 6.49 -14.75
N VAL A 229 4.91 7.48 -15.63
CA VAL A 229 4.99 8.90 -15.25
C VAL A 229 3.92 9.25 -14.22
N ILE A 230 2.68 8.81 -14.42
CA ILE A 230 1.60 9.01 -13.45
C ILE A 230 1.90 8.28 -12.14
N ALA A 231 2.35 7.02 -12.20
CA ALA A 231 2.63 6.23 -11.01
C ALA A 231 3.76 6.85 -10.15
N PHE A 232 4.88 7.23 -10.77
CA PHE A 232 5.98 7.88 -10.07
C PHE A 232 5.64 9.31 -9.66
N GLY A 233 4.86 10.05 -10.44
CA GLY A 233 4.36 11.38 -10.08
C GLY A 233 3.46 11.33 -8.85
N GLY A 234 2.55 10.35 -8.78
CA GLY A 234 1.71 10.10 -7.61
C GLY A 234 2.52 9.71 -6.37
N LEU A 235 3.56 8.88 -6.54
CA LEU A 235 4.48 8.51 -5.45
C LEU A 235 5.29 9.71 -4.97
N LEU A 236 5.77 10.55 -5.90
CA LEU A 236 6.53 11.77 -5.60
C LEU A 236 5.68 12.76 -4.81
N LEU A 237 4.45 13.00 -5.27
CA LEU A 237 3.49 13.86 -4.60
C LEU A 237 3.12 13.34 -3.21
N THR A 238 2.92 12.03 -3.08
CA THR A 238 2.68 11.41 -1.77
C THR A 238 3.88 11.69 -0.86
N GLY A 239 5.11 11.38 -1.28
CA GLY A 239 6.31 11.63 -0.47
C GLY A 239 6.54 13.10 -0.14
N ALA A 240 6.39 14.00 -1.12
CA ALA A 240 6.59 15.44 -0.96
C ALA A 240 5.55 16.05 -0.02
N SER A 241 4.28 15.63 -0.11
CA SER A 241 3.26 16.05 0.85
C SER A 241 3.61 15.58 2.27
N GLY A 242 4.11 14.36 2.43
CA GLY A 242 4.59 13.85 3.72
C GLY A 242 5.66 14.75 4.35
N ILE A 243 6.69 15.13 3.59
CA ILE A 243 7.76 16.03 4.07
C ILE A 243 7.23 17.44 4.36
N TRP A 244 6.45 18.00 3.44
CA TRP A 244 5.87 19.34 3.61
C TRP A 244 5.06 19.44 4.90
N TYR A 245 4.32 18.38 5.24
CA TYR A 245 3.51 18.36 6.45
C TYR A 245 4.32 18.27 7.73
N VAL A 246 5.34 17.42 7.77
CA VAL A 246 6.29 17.37 8.90
C VAL A 246 6.96 18.74 9.10
N ALA A 247 7.29 19.43 8.01
CA ALA A 247 7.97 20.73 8.05
C ALA A 247 7.07 21.89 8.49
N VAL A 248 5.79 21.92 8.08
CA VAL A 248 4.88 23.06 8.35
C VAL A 248 4.15 22.94 9.68
N TYR A 249 3.70 21.74 10.05
CA TYR A 249 2.75 21.56 11.15
C TYR A 249 3.35 20.92 12.41
N GLY A 250 4.63 20.51 12.40
CA GLY A 250 5.32 19.96 13.57
C GLY A 250 4.65 18.69 14.13
N GLN A 251 4.69 18.50 15.45
CA GLN A 251 4.11 17.33 16.12
C GLN A 251 2.59 17.44 16.41
N ASP A 252 1.98 18.61 16.24
CA ASP A 252 0.67 18.93 16.85
C ASP A 252 -0.57 18.67 15.98
N TYR A 253 -0.49 17.91 14.87
CA TYR A 253 -1.65 17.79 13.97
C TYR A 253 -1.82 16.41 13.32
N SER A 254 -2.31 15.43 14.11
CA SER A 254 -2.12 13.99 13.82
C SER A 254 -3.32 13.17 13.35
N ARG A 255 -4.51 13.73 13.02
CA ARG A 255 -5.68 12.87 12.66
C ARG A 255 -6.27 13.05 11.27
N THR A 256 -6.74 14.24 10.91
CA THR A 256 -7.41 14.48 9.61
C THR A 256 -6.41 14.39 8.46
N LEU A 257 -5.17 14.80 8.74
CA LEU A 257 -4.15 15.03 7.75
C LEU A 257 -3.28 13.78 7.52
N LEU A 258 -3.03 12.98 8.57
CA LEU A 258 -2.51 11.62 8.47
C LEU A 258 -3.50 10.70 7.72
N SER A 259 -4.81 10.89 7.97
CA SER A 259 -5.88 10.25 7.21
C SER A 259 -5.85 10.68 5.74
N ALA A 260 -5.77 11.98 5.44
CA ALA A 260 -5.67 12.48 4.06
C ALA A 260 -4.41 12.00 3.31
N HIS A 261 -3.24 11.93 3.98
CA HIS A 261 -1.99 11.42 3.40
C HIS A 261 -2.03 9.90 3.17
N ALA A 262 -2.62 9.12 4.08
CA ALA A 262 -2.84 7.69 3.89
C ALA A 262 -3.83 7.43 2.74
N HIS A 263 -4.89 8.23 2.64
CA HIS A 263 -5.75 8.22 1.45
C HIS A 263 -4.95 8.58 0.20
N LEU A 264 -4.14 9.63 0.20
CA LEU A 264 -3.28 9.98 -0.95
C LEU A 264 -2.36 8.84 -1.39
N ALA A 265 -1.70 8.16 -0.46
CA ALA A 265 -0.85 7.02 -0.75
C ALA A 265 -1.64 5.84 -1.38
N HIS A 266 -2.84 5.58 -0.87
CA HIS A 266 -3.72 4.54 -1.41
C HIS A 266 -4.35 4.92 -2.75
N PHE A 267 -4.73 6.19 -2.91
CA PHE A 267 -5.39 6.77 -4.08
C PHE A 267 -4.42 6.98 -5.25
N ALA A 268 -3.19 7.44 -4.97
CA ALA A 268 -2.28 7.90 -6.01
C ALA A 268 -1.51 6.76 -6.70
N TRP A 269 -1.01 5.76 -5.95
CA TRP A 269 -0.03 4.83 -6.51
C TRP A 269 -0.33 3.35 -6.24
N ALA A 270 -0.87 2.97 -5.08
CA ALA A 270 -1.20 1.57 -4.78
C ALA A 270 -2.40 1.06 -5.62
N ALA A 271 -3.50 1.82 -5.63
CA ALA A 271 -4.65 1.53 -6.49
C ALA A 271 -4.26 1.56 -7.98
N TYR A 272 -3.47 2.55 -8.38
CA TYR A 272 -3.01 2.73 -9.75
C TYR A 272 -2.19 1.54 -10.25
N GLY A 273 -1.20 1.09 -9.47
CA GLY A 273 -0.37 -0.07 -9.80
C GLY A 273 -1.17 -1.36 -9.90
N ILE A 274 -2.11 -1.59 -8.98
CA ILE A 274 -3.00 -2.75 -9.01
C ILE A 274 -3.89 -2.72 -10.26
N TYR A 275 -4.41 -1.55 -10.62
CA TYR A 275 -5.30 -1.36 -11.78
C TYR A 275 -4.57 -1.63 -13.08
N HIS A 276 -3.37 -1.08 -13.19
CA HIS A 276 -2.50 -1.32 -14.33
C HIS A 276 -2.25 -2.81 -14.54
N LEU A 277 -1.87 -3.53 -13.49
CA LEU A 277 -1.61 -4.96 -13.54
C LEU A 277 -2.87 -5.77 -13.91
N LEU A 278 -4.03 -5.40 -13.35
CA LEU A 278 -5.31 -6.03 -13.65
C LEU A 278 -5.72 -5.87 -15.11
N MET A 279 -5.61 -4.65 -15.64
CA MET A 279 -5.99 -4.32 -17.00
C MET A 279 -5.05 -4.95 -18.03
N ASN A 280 -3.74 -4.97 -17.75
CA ASN A 280 -2.76 -5.66 -18.58
C ASN A 280 -3.05 -7.17 -18.64
N ARG A 281 -3.32 -7.81 -17.49
CA ARG A 281 -3.70 -9.22 -17.46
C ARG A 281 -4.99 -9.50 -18.21
N ALA A 282 -5.93 -8.56 -18.21
CA ALA A 282 -7.18 -8.66 -18.94
C ALA A 282 -7.06 -8.33 -20.44
N GLY A 283 -5.87 -7.95 -20.93
CA GLY A 283 -5.62 -7.58 -22.32
C GLY A 283 -6.30 -6.27 -22.74
N TYR A 284 -6.44 -5.30 -21.82
CA TYR A 284 -7.03 -4.01 -22.15
C TYR A 284 -5.99 -3.13 -22.86
N GLY A 285 -6.34 -2.58 -24.03
CA GLY A 285 -5.51 -1.61 -24.74
C GLY A 285 -5.52 -0.22 -24.08
N ALA A 286 -4.58 0.64 -24.47
CA ALA A 286 -4.32 1.96 -23.84
C ALA A 286 -5.58 2.84 -23.69
N GLY A 287 -6.45 2.90 -24.70
CA GLY A 287 -7.68 3.70 -24.63
C GLY A 287 -8.66 3.23 -23.54
N ARG A 288 -8.79 1.90 -23.34
CA ARG A 288 -9.62 1.38 -22.24
C ARG A 288 -8.97 1.60 -20.89
N GLN A 289 -7.65 1.48 -20.81
CA GLN A 289 -6.93 1.78 -19.57
C GLN A 289 -7.11 3.24 -19.14
N ALA A 290 -7.02 4.17 -20.09
CA ALA A 290 -7.25 5.59 -19.84
C ALA A 290 -8.63 5.83 -19.18
N ILE A 291 -9.69 5.22 -19.71
CA ILE A 291 -11.06 5.35 -19.17
C ILE A 291 -11.13 4.93 -17.68
N PHE A 292 -10.50 3.81 -17.31
CA PHE A 292 -10.51 3.34 -15.92
C PHE A 292 -9.57 4.15 -15.01
N PHE A 293 -8.53 4.78 -15.56
CA PHE A 293 -7.62 5.64 -14.80
C PHE A 293 -8.11 7.07 -14.63
N THR A 294 -8.92 7.60 -15.56
CA THR A 294 -9.48 8.96 -15.47
C THR A 294 -10.15 9.26 -14.12
N PRO A 295 -11.08 8.46 -13.58
CA PRO A 295 -11.69 8.76 -12.29
C PRO A 295 -10.67 8.75 -11.15
N LEU A 296 -9.65 7.88 -11.20
CA LEU A 296 -8.58 7.83 -10.20
C LEU A 296 -7.69 9.09 -10.25
N LEU A 297 -7.36 9.55 -11.46
CA LEU A 297 -6.61 10.79 -11.69
C LEU A 297 -7.39 12.02 -11.22
N LEU A 298 -8.69 12.08 -11.51
CA LEU A 298 -9.55 13.18 -11.06
C LEU A 298 -9.72 13.18 -9.54
N ALA A 299 -9.84 11.99 -8.92
CA ALA A 299 -9.85 11.86 -7.47
C ALA A 299 -8.56 12.40 -6.85
N LEU A 300 -7.41 12.08 -7.45
CA LEU A 300 -6.11 12.59 -6.99
C LEU A 300 -6.01 14.11 -7.15
N ALA A 301 -6.40 14.65 -8.31
CA ALA A 301 -6.38 16.09 -8.57
C ALA A 301 -7.29 16.86 -7.60
N GLY A 302 -8.49 16.34 -7.34
CA GLY A 302 -9.42 16.91 -6.37
C GLY A 302 -8.86 16.88 -4.94
N LEU A 303 -8.24 15.77 -4.52
CA LEU A 303 -7.64 15.63 -3.20
C LEU A 303 -6.45 16.59 -2.99
N ILE A 304 -5.57 16.74 -3.99
CA ILE A 304 -4.48 17.72 -3.98
C ILE A 304 -5.03 19.13 -3.82
N THR A 305 -6.03 19.46 -4.65
CA THR A 305 -6.62 20.80 -4.64
C THR A 305 -7.27 21.09 -3.29
N TRP A 306 -7.93 20.11 -2.69
CA TRP A 306 -8.49 20.22 -1.34
C TRP A 306 -7.41 20.44 -0.27
N MET A 307 -6.24 19.81 -0.38
CA MET A 307 -5.14 20.03 0.57
C MET A 307 -4.51 21.42 0.46
N LEU A 308 -4.51 21.99 -0.74
CA LEU A 308 -4.04 23.36 -0.96
C LEU A 308 -5.10 24.39 -0.55
N GLN A 309 -6.37 24.07 -0.78
CA GLN A 309 -7.54 24.90 -0.51
C GLN A 309 -8.67 24.04 0.06
N PRO A 310 -8.83 23.97 1.38
CA PRO A 310 -9.78 23.05 2.02
C PRO A 310 -11.21 23.51 1.76
N VAL A 311 -11.84 22.89 0.75
CA VAL A 311 -13.23 23.10 0.35
C VAL A 311 -14.01 21.80 0.55
N ASP A 312 -15.01 21.79 1.42
CA ASP A 312 -15.66 20.57 1.93
C ASP A 312 -16.24 19.63 0.86
N TRP A 313 -16.84 20.19 -0.20
CA TRP A 313 -17.43 19.38 -1.29
C TRP A 313 -16.36 18.66 -2.12
N LEU A 314 -15.15 19.20 -2.20
CA LEU A 314 -14.08 18.70 -3.07
C LEU A 314 -13.51 17.38 -2.54
N LEU A 315 -13.42 17.23 -1.22
CA LEU A 315 -13.08 15.96 -0.59
C LEU A 315 -14.12 14.89 -0.94
N THR A 316 -15.41 15.23 -0.81
CA THR A 316 -16.52 14.31 -1.14
C THR A 316 -16.48 13.85 -2.59
N VAL A 317 -16.31 14.79 -3.54
CA VAL A 317 -16.18 14.47 -4.97
C VAL A 317 -14.97 13.57 -5.23
N SER A 318 -13.84 13.84 -4.60
CA SER A 318 -12.62 13.04 -4.74
C SER A 318 -12.82 11.60 -4.24
N LEU A 319 -13.49 11.43 -3.11
CA LEU A 319 -13.86 10.11 -2.58
C LEU A 319 -14.81 9.37 -3.52
N LEU A 320 -15.83 10.05 -4.06
CA LEU A 320 -16.78 9.45 -5.00
C LEU A 320 -16.10 9.00 -6.30
N LEU A 321 -15.18 9.79 -6.82
CA LEU A 321 -14.39 9.44 -8.01
C LEU A 321 -13.48 8.24 -7.74
N PHE A 322 -12.86 8.18 -6.56
CA PHE A 322 -12.08 7.02 -6.15
C PHE A 322 -12.94 5.76 -6.01
N LEU A 323 -14.09 5.85 -5.33
CA LEU A 323 -15.05 4.75 -5.24
C LEU A 323 -15.54 4.28 -6.61
N THR A 324 -15.83 5.22 -7.51
CA THR A 324 -16.25 4.94 -8.88
C THR A 324 -15.16 4.18 -9.62
N SER A 325 -13.90 4.63 -9.54
CA SER A 325 -12.77 3.89 -10.08
C SER A 325 -12.71 2.47 -9.49
N GLY A 326 -12.84 2.39 -8.15
CA GLY A 326 -12.91 1.23 -7.27
C GLY A 326 -13.88 0.14 -7.71
N LEU A 327 -15.03 0.55 -8.23
CA LEU A 327 -16.15 -0.31 -8.60
C LEU A 327 -16.10 -0.66 -10.10
N CYS A 328 -15.84 0.32 -10.97
CA CYS A 328 -15.96 0.16 -12.41
C CYS A 328 -15.04 -0.93 -12.97
N LEU A 329 -13.76 -0.95 -12.59
CA LEU A 329 -12.82 -1.92 -13.14
C LEU A 329 -13.14 -3.36 -12.66
N PRO A 330 -13.30 -3.64 -11.35
CA PRO A 330 -13.62 -4.99 -10.90
C PRO A 330 -14.95 -5.53 -11.44
N LEU A 331 -16.00 -4.70 -11.53
CA LEU A 331 -17.29 -5.10 -12.11
C LEU A 331 -17.14 -5.49 -13.58
N THR A 332 -16.38 -4.72 -14.36
CA THR A 332 -16.12 -5.03 -15.77
C THR A 332 -15.28 -6.31 -15.93
N LEU A 333 -14.36 -6.57 -15.01
CA LEU A 333 -13.56 -7.80 -15.00
C LEU A 333 -14.39 -9.03 -14.60
N LEU A 334 -15.42 -8.89 -13.76
CA LEU A 334 -16.34 -9.98 -13.40
C LEU A 334 -17.18 -10.42 -14.60
N THR A 335 -17.77 -9.47 -15.33
CA THR A 335 -18.63 -9.76 -16.49
C THR A 335 -17.87 -10.37 -17.68
N LYS A 336 -16.62 -9.97 -17.91
CA LYS A 336 -15.79 -10.51 -19.00
C LYS A 336 -15.54 -12.02 -18.86
N THR A 337 -15.53 -12.56 -17.64
CA THR A 337 -15.20 -13.98 -17.39
C THR A 337 -16.42 -14.88 -17.38
N SER A 338 -17.62 -14.36 -17.10
CA SER A 338 -18.85 -15.13 -17.32
C SER A 338 -19.18 -15.33 -18.81
N ARG A 339 -18.46 -14.64 -19.72
CA ARG A 339 -18.60 -14.79 -21.17
C ARG A 339 -17.51 -15.69 -21.79
N GLN A 340 -16.53 -16.12 -21.01
CA GLN A 340 -15.42 -16.97 -21.45
C GLN A 340 -15.48 -18.39 -20.86
N ASN A 341 -16.43 -18.62 -19.96
CA ASN A 341 -16.84 -19.93 -19.45
C ASN A 341 -18.25 -20.21 -19.94
#